data_AF-D4YPX3-F1
#
_entry.id   AF-D4YPX3-F1
#
_cell.length_a   1.000
_cell.length_b   1.000
_cell.length_c   1.000
_cell.angle_alpha   90.00
_cell.angle_beta   90.00
_cell.angle_gamma   90.00
#
_symmetry.space_group_name_H-M   'P 1'
#
loop_
_entity.id
_entity.type
_entity.pdbx_description
1 polymer ?
#
loop_
_entity_poly.entity_id
_entity_poly.type
_entity_poly.pdbx_seq_one_letter_code
_entity_poly.pdbx_strand_id
1 'polypeptide(L)' 'MFSSDTLLSAEDRLLTRARATTGPSIDLATVETITSKPDAEGWVLGLDQAAALASVAVSGRVVDVLVGPAGAGNTTCRV' A
#
# COMPACT_ATOMS: atom_id res chain seq x y z
N MET A 1 10.20 -2.26 36.84
CA MET A 1 10.60 -1.56 35.60
C MET A 1 9.81 -2.22 34.47
N PHE A 2 8.60 -1.74 34.20
CA PHE A 2 7.63 -2.43 33.35
C PHE A 2 7.59 -1.77 31.97
N SER A 3 8.43 -2.26 31.08
CA SER A 3 8.42 -1.92 29.65
C SER A 3 7.42 -2.77 28.85
N SER A 4 6.70 -3.69 29.50
CA SER A 4 5.90 -4.71 28.81
C SER A 4 4.48 -4.24 28.49
N ASP A 5 3.77 -3.59 29.41
CA ASP A 5 2.36 -3.19 29.17
C ASP A 5 2.22 -2.09 28.11
N THR A 6 3.12 -1.11 28.11
CA THR A 6 3.10 -0.02 27.12
C THR A 6 3.45 -0.52 25.72
N LEU A 7 4.34 -1.50 25.62
CA LEU A 7 4.75 -2.11 24.36
C LEU A 7 3.65 -3.03 23.81
N LEU A 8 3.04 -3.86 24.66
CA LEU A 8 1.90 -4.70 24.27
C LEU A 8 0.68 -3.87 23.84
N SER A 9 0.41 -2.76 24.53
CA SER A 9 -0.66 -1.83 24.13
C SER A 9 -0.39 -1.17 22.78
N ALA A 10 0.88 -0.87 22.47
CA ALA A 10 1.27 -0.32 21.18
C ALA A 10 1.15 -1.36 20.05
N GLU A 11 1.51 -2.62 20.32
CA GLU A 11 1.33 -3.75 19.41
C GLU A 11 -0.14 -4.01 19.10
N ASP A 12 -1.00 -4.04 20.12
CA ASP A 12 -2.44 -4.26 19.94
C ASP A 12 -3.08 -3.15 19.08
N ARG A 13 -2.65 -1.90 19.28
CA ARG A 13 -3.06 -0.78 18.42
C ARG A 13 -2.59 -0.93 16.97
N LEU A 14 -1.38 -1.43 16.74
CA LEU A 14 -0.86 -1.70 15.40
C LEU A 14 -1.62 -2.85 14.72
N LEU A 15 -1.86 -3.95 15.43
CA LEU A 15 -2.61 -5.10 14.92
C LEU A 15 -4.06 -4.76 14.60
N THR A 16 -4.72 -3.99 15.47
CA THR A 16 -6.08 -3.50 15.24
C THR A 16 -6.15 -2.67 13.96
N ARG A 17 -5.21 -1.75 13.75
CA ARG A 17 -5.16 -0.91 12.54
C ARG A 17 -4.78 -1.68 11.28
N ALA A 18 -3.89 -2.67 11.39
CA ALA A 18 -3.50 -3.53 10.27
C ALA A 18 -4.66 -4.41 9.79
N ARG A 19 -5.60 -4.76 10.69
CA ARG A 19 -6.78 -5.57 10.37
C ARG A 19 -7.99 -4.74 9.94
N ALA A 20 -8.03 -3.45 10.28
CA ALA A 20 -9.14 -2.58 9.94
C ALA A 20 -9.16 -2.27 8.43
N THR A 21 -10.19 -2.75 7.73
CA THR A 21 -10.47 -2.47 6.32
C THR A 21 -11.49 -1.33 6.14
N THR A 22 -11.58 -0.43 7.11
CA THR A 22 -12.48 0.74 7.09
C THR A 22 -11.86 1.95 6.38
N GLY A 23 -10.68 1.78 5.79
CA GLY A 23 -10.03 2.78 4.98
C GLY A 23 -10.71 2.94 3.62
N PRO A 24 -10.46 4.06 2.93
CA PRO A 24 -10.95 4.26 1.57
C PRO A 24 -10.34 3.22 0.62
N SER A 25 -11.18 2.56 -0.17
CA SER A 25 -10.78 1.65 -1.24
C SER A 25 -11.14 2.23 -2.60
N ILE A 26 -10.31 1.98 -3.60
CA ILE A 26 -10.55 2.34 -4.99
C ILE A 26 -10.90 1.06 -5.75
N ASP A 27 -11.89 1.14 -6.66
CA ASP A 27 -12.28 0.00 -7.49
C ASP A 27 -11.15 -0.43 -8.44
N LEU A 28 -11.00 -1.73 -8.65
CA LEU A 28 -9.93 -2.32 -9.47
C LEU A 28 -9.94 -1.76 -10.90
N ALA A 29 -11.13 -1.56 -11.48
CA ALA A 29 -11.27 -0.97 -12.81
C ALA A 29 -10.71 0.46 -12.90
N THR A 30 -10.80 1.23 -11.80
CA THR A 30 -10.19 2.56 -11.71
C THR A 30 -8.68 2.47 -11.61
N VAL A 31 -8.16 1.49 -10.86
CA VAL A 31 -6.71 1.27 -10.73
C VAL A 31 -6.10 0.85 -12.06
N GLU A 32 -6.71 -0.10 -12.76
CA GLU A 32 -6.26 -0.55 -14.08
C GLU A 32 -6.16 0.62 -15.07
N THR A 33 -7.19 1.48 -15.09
CA THR A 33 -7.24 2.68 -15.93
C THR A 33 -6.10 3.68 -15.62
N ILE A 34 -5.69 3.80 -14.36
CA ILE A 34 -4.60 4.68 -13.94
C ILE A 34 -3.24 4.06 -14.30
N THR A 35 -3.06 2.77 -14.02
CA THR A 35 -1.80 2.05 -14.30
C THR A 35 -1.50 1.88 -15.78
N SER A 36 -2.52 1.90 -16.65
CA SER A 36 -2.35 1.83 -18.11
C SER A 36 -1.92 3.16 -18.73
N LYS A 37 -1.96 4.26 -17.99
CA LYS A 37 -1.56 5.58 -18.48
C LYS A 37 -0.08 5.83 -18.17
N PRO A 38 0.67 6.42 -19.11
CA PRO A 38 2.00 6.91 -18.79
C PRO A 38 1.93 8.01 -17.73
N ASP A 39 2.91 8.04 -16.83
CA ASP A 39 3.07 9.11 -15.85
C ASP A 39 3.47 10.45 -16.50
N ALA A 40 3.67 11.48 -15.69
CA ALA A 40 3.99 12.82 -16.17
C ALA A 40 5.31 12.87 -16.98
N GLU A 41 6.18 11.89 -16.78
CA GLU A 41 7.47 11.72 -17.43
C GLU A 41 7.41 10.71 -18.61
N GLY A 42 6.23 10.15 -18.91
CA GLY A 42 6.00 9.26 -20.04
C GLY A 42 6.21 7.77 -19.75
N TRP A 43 6.44 7.38 -18.50
CA TRP A 43 6.71 5.99 -18.11
C TRP A 43 5.43 5.26 -17.77
N VAL A 44 5.32 4.02 -18.24
CA VAL A 44 4.23 3.10 -17.88
C VAL A 44 4.73 2.17 -16.78
N LEU A 45 3.89 1.93 -15.77
CA LEU A 45 4.20 0.98 -14.70
C LEU A 45 4.42 -0.43 -15.27
N GLY A 46 5.47 -1.09 -14.80
CA GLY A 46 5.67 -2.51 -15.09
C GLY A 46 4.52 -3.35 -14.50
N LEU A 47 4.26 -4.53 -15.07
CA LEU A 47 3.18 -5.43 -14.63
C LEU A 47 3.22 -5.70 -13.11
N ASP A 48 4.41 -5.93 -12.55
CA ASP A 48 4.58 -6.19 -11.12
C ASP A 48 4.24 -4.97 -10.26
N GLN A 49 4.50 -3.77 -10.77
CA GLN A 49 4.21 -2.51 -10.07
C GLN A 49 2.72 -2.18 -10.12
N ALA A 50 2.08 -2.42 -11.27
CA ALA A 50 0.63 -2.28 -11.42
C ALA A 50 -0.13 -3.26 -10.51
N ALA A 51 0.33 -4.52 -10.43
CA ALA A 51 -0.22 -5.52 -9.53
C ALA A 51 -0.06 -5.13 -8.06
N ALA A 52 1.10 -4.58 -7.69
CA ALA A 52 1.35 -4.11 -6.33
C ALA A 52 0.45 -2.91 -5.98
N LEU A 53 0.28 -1.94 -6.89
CA LEU A 53 -0.62 -0.80 -6.68
C LEU A 53 -2.09 -1.26 -6.56
N ALA A 54 -2.53 -2.19 -7.41
CA ALA A 54 -3.87 -2.78 -7.32
C ALA A 54 -4.11 -3.43 -5.96
N SER A 55 -3.15 -4.20 -5.44
CA SER A 55 -3.28 -4.85 -4.13
C SER A 55 -3.47 -3.87 -2.97
N VAL A 56 -2.85 -2.68 -3.04
CA VAL A 56 -2.97 -1.62 -2.03
C VAL A 56 -4.28 -0.86 -2.20
N ALA A 57 -4.59 -0.46 -3.43
CA ALA A 57 -5.75 0.38 -3.73
C ALA A 57 -7.09 -0.30 -3.42
N VAL A 58 -7.19 -1.62 -3.57
CA VAL A 58 -8.39 -2.41 -3.25
C VAL A 58 -8.44 -2.91 -1.80
N SER A 59 -7.35 -2.76 -1.04
CA SER A 59 -7.18 -3.34 0.30
C SER A 59 -8.22 -2.83 1.30
N GLY A 60 -8.60 -1.55 1.17
CA GLY A 60 -9.45 -0.86 2.15
C GLY A 60 -8.77 -0.72 3.52
N ARG A 61 -7.50 -1.12 3.68
CA ARG A 61 -6.77 -0.92 4.93
C ARG A 61 -6.36 0.54 5.08
N VAL A 62 -6.28 0.97 6.33
CA VAL A 62 -5.76 2.30 6.67
C VAL A 62 -4.24 2.39 6.45
N VAL A 63 -3.55 1.24 6.49
CA VAL A 63 -2.10 1.13 6.28
C VAL A 63 -1.79 -0.14 5.50
N ASP A 64 -1.13 0.00 4.35
CA ASP A 64 -0.51 -1.10 3.60
C ASP A 64 0.99 -0.87 3.47
N VAL A 65 1.77 -1.95 3.44
CA VAL A 65 3.23 -1.92 3.32
C VAL A 65 3.66 -2.62 2.04
N LEU A 66 4.32 -1.89 1.15
CA LEU A 66 4.87 -2.41 -0.10
C LEU A 66 6.38 -2.59 0.06
N VAL A 67 6.86 -3.82 -0.14
CA VAL A 67 8.28 -4.16 -0.06
C VAL A 67 8.73 -4.72 -1.41
N GLY A 68 9.76 -4.11 -2.00
CA GLY A 68 10.36 -4.56 -3.26
C GLY A 68 11.88 -4.39 -3.24
N PRO A 69 12.63 -5.15 -4.05
CA PRO A 69 14.08 -5.01 -4.15
C PRO A 69 14.46 -3.59 -4.58
N ALA A 70 15.62 -3.11 -4.12
CA ALA A 70 16.11 -1.78 -4.48
C ALA A 70 16.17 -1.64 -6.01
N GLY A 71 15.51 -0.62 -6.56
CA GLY A 71 15.44 -0.39 -8.01
C GLY A 71 14.17 -0.89 -8.72
N ALA A 72 13.23 -1.53 -8.01
CA ALA A 72 11.94 -1.97 -8.57
C ALA A 72 10.91 -0.82 -8.76
N GLY A 73 11.35 0.44 -8.77
CA GLY A 73 10.48 1.61 -8.93
C GLY A 73 9.49 1.85 -7.78
N ASN A 74 9.91 1.54 -6.56
CA ASN A 74 9.29 2.05 -5.33
C ASN A 74 9.22 3.60 -5.30
N THR A 75 10.00 4.28 -6.14
CA THR A 75 9.93 5.73 -6.38
C THR A 75 8.87 6.15 -7.39
N THR A 76 8.51 5.31 -8.37
CA THR A 76 7.41 5.59 -9.32
C THR A 76 6.05 5.24 -8.73
N CYS A 77 5.99 4.26 -7.81
CA CYS A 77 4.80 3.97 -7.00
C CYS A 77 4.78 4.81 -5.71
N ARG A 78 4.82 6.14 -5.83
CA ARG A 78 4.66 7.06 -4.69
C ARG A 78 3.27 7.68 -4.74
N VAL A 79 2.44 7.33 -3.75
CA VAL A 79 1.18 8.03 -3.46
C VAL A 79 1.49 9.39 -2.83
#